data_AF-A0A9E5QNB4-F1
#
_entry.id   AF-A0A9E5QNB4-F1
#
_cell.length_a   1.000
_cell.length_b   1.000
_cell.length_c   1.000
_cell.angle_alpha   90.00
_cell.angle_beta   90.00
_cell.angle_gamma   90.00
#
_symmetry.space_group_name_H-M   'P 1'
#
loop_
_entity.id
_entity.type
_entity.pdbx_description
1 polymer ?
#
loop_
_entity_poly.entity_id
_entity_poly.type
_entity_poly.pdbx_seq_one_letter_code
_entity_poly.pdbx_strand_id
1 'polypeptide(L)'
;MGARDRYIEVILQRTPAVMARFLRREQARNLSAPEQTDLWRLLEMQRHSQLMFTSCGWFFEEISRPETVQILSYAARAMELASELTGIDLEMEFRDTLAEAPSNLAQYGHGAAVYDALVQPTIITPAQVAGHYAIASILVPTDRTVSLYNYTVTALDCDGQPQVGDWRQRFGTTTLAVGRVEIRSIITCECHDLVYAVLHTGGRDFHCCVKPFASRRQFEHLRQRLLTLLPQVNHSEIAVILQSEFDKEYYTLRHLFARERQQLMRQLTQQTLDRLEQLYRQIYLDNYSVLMALRQENLPLPPELEAAATVTLNRRLLGSLRSLELDDVPHDTILELQRSRMRRNTSAVGWSYRKRRP
;
A
#
# COMPACT_ATOMS: atom_id res chain seq x y z
N MET A 1 7.61 39.41 -3.73
CA MET A 1 8.18 38.55 -4.81
C MET A 1 9.37 37.69 -4.36
N GLY A 2 10.19 38.11 -3.38
CA GLY A 2 11.36 37.31 -2.97
C GLY A 2 11.08 35.96 -2.29
N ALA A 3 10.03 35.83 -1.47
CA ALA A 3 9.72 34.59 -0.76
C ALA A 3 9.40 33.42 -1.70
N ARG A 4 8.64 33.69 -2.77
CA ARG A 4 8.32 32.71 -3.83
C ARG A 4 9.60 32.16 -4.46
N ASP A 5 10.49 33.04 -4.91
CA ASP A 5 11.68 32.62 -5.65
C ASP A 5 12.66 31.85 -4.75
N ARG A 6 12.76 32.25 -3.48
CA ARG A 6 13.58 31.55 -2.48
C ARG A 6 13.01 30.23 -2.00
N TYR A 7 11.72 29.95 -2.28
CA TYR A 7 11.10 28.68 -1.90
C TYR A 7 11.77 27.48 -2.58
N ILE A 8 12.51 27.70 -3.68
CA ILE A 8 13.36 26.68 -4.30
C ILE A 8 14.33 26.04 -3.31
N GLU A 9 14.83 26.78 -2.31
CA GLU A 9 15.72 26.24 -1.27
C GLU A 9 15.04 25.11 -0.49
N VAL A 10 13.74 25.27 -0.17
CA VAL A 10 12.94 24.28 0.55
C VAL A 10 12.57 23.11 -0.36
N ILE A 11 12.25 23.38 -1.63
CA ILE A 11 11.92 22.34 -2.62
C ILE A 11 13.11 21.41 -2.84
N LEU A 12 14.31 21.96 -2.99
CA LEU A 12 15.53 21.17 -3.22
C LEU A 12 15.90 20.32 -2.00
N GLN A 13 15.67 20.82 -0.78
CA GLN A 13 16.01 20.13 0.46
C GLN A 13 14.98 20.40 1.56
N ARG A 14 13.91 19.59 1.59
CA ARG A 14 12.82 19.74 2.57
C ARG A 14 13.15 19.08 3.91
N THR A 15 14.12 19.63 4.62
CA THR A 15 14.49 19.20 5.99
C THR A 15 13.96 20.18 7.04
N PRO A 16 13.72 19.74 8.29
CA PRO A 16 13.28 20.64 9.36
C PRO A 16 14.19 21.86 9.56
N ALA A 17 15.50 21.68 9.39
CA ALA A 17 16.48 22.76 9.50
C ALA A 17 16.34 23.81 8.38
N VAL A 18 16.14 23.38 7.13
CA VAL A 18 15.95 24.28 5.98
C VAL A 18 14.62 25.00 6.08
N MET A 19 13.54 24.29 6.45
CA MET A 19 12.22 24.89 6.66
C MET A 19 12.25 25.95 7.77
N ALA A 20 12.87 25.64 8.92
CA ALA A 20 13.01 26.59 10.02
C ALA A 20 13.86 27.82 9.64
N ARG A 21 14.91 27.63 8.83
CA ARG A 21 15.73 28.75 8.31
C ARG A 21 14.93 29.63 7.37
N PHE A 22 14.14 29.04 6.47
CA PHE A 22 13.27 29.78 5.56
C PHE A 22 12.23 30.60 6.32
N LEU A 23 11.54 29.99 7.30
CA LEU A 23 10.58 30.69 8.15
C LEU A 23 11.21 31.90 8.86
N ARG A 24 12.35 31.72 9.54
CA ARG A 24 13.05 32.82 10.23
C ARG A 24 13.41 33.99 9.30
N ARG A 25 13.68 33.71 8.03
CA ARG A 25 14.06 34.72 7.03
C ARG A 25 12.86 35.46 6.46
N GLU A 26 11.76 34.76 6.19
CA GLU A 26 10.62 35.32 5.46
C GLU A 26 9.49 35.80 6.37
N GLN A 27 9.40 35.32 7.62
CA GLN A 27 8.33 35.70 8.52
C GLN A 27 8.51 37.13 9.05
N ALA A 28 7.48 37.96 8.93
CA ALA A 28 7.46 39.30 9.53
C ALA A 28 7.19 39.27 11.06
N ARG A 29 6.55 38.19 11.52
CA ARG A 29 6.25 37.90 12.93
C ARG A 29 6.37 36.41 13.17
N ASN A 30 6.38 35.99 14.43
CA ASN A 30 6.26 34.57 14.75
C ASN A 30 4.88 34.05 14.32
N LEU A 31 4.89 32.98 13.53
CA LEU A 31 3.69 32.29 13.05
C LEU A 31 3.40 31.10 13.97
N SER A 32 2.14 30.93 14.33
CA SER A 32 1.61 29.73 14.99
C SER A 32 1.68 28.51 14.04
N ALA A 33 1.53 27.30 14.57
CA ALA A 33 1.56 26.08 13.74
C ALA A 33 0.50 26.06 12.61
N PRO A 34 -0.76 26.50 12.83
CA PRO A 34 -1.72 26.64 11.75
C PRO A 34 -1.29 27.67 10.70
N GLU A 35 -0.81 28.84 11.12
CA GLU A 35 -0.35 29.88 10.19
C GLU A 35 0.87 29.45 9.37
N GLN A 36 1.76 28.64 9.94
CA GLN A 36 2.87 28.03 9.19
C GLN A 36 2.35 27.03 8.16
N THR A 37 1.34 26.23 8.51
CA THR A 37 0.70 25.30 7.57
C THR A 37 0.11 26.05 6.39
N ASP A 38 -0.61 27.15 6.65
CA ASP A 38 -1.20 27.99 5.60
C ASP A 38 -0.14 28.66 4.73
N LEU A 39 0.98 29.11 5.31
CA LEU A 39 2.12 29.61 4.55
C LEU A 39 2.67 28.54 3.59
N TRP A 40 2.85 27.31 4.07
CA TRP A 40 3.34 26.22 3.21
C TRP A 40 2.33 25.86 2.12
N ARG A 41 1.03 25.83 2.44
CA ARG A 41 -0.04 25.65 1.44
C ARG A 41 -0.01 26.74 0.37
N LEU A 42 0.14 28.00 0.75
CA LEU A 42 0.23 29.12 -0.20
C LEU A 42 1.45 28.99 -1.13
N LEU A 43 2.60 28.60 -0.59
CA LEU A 43 3.82 28.40 -1.39
C LEU A 43 3.72 27.20 -2.34
N GLU A 44 3.10 26.10 -1.90
CA GLU A 44 2.81 24.95 -2.76
C GLU A 44 1.74 25.24 -3.80
N MET A 45 0.69 25.99 -3.45
CA MET A 45 -0.34 26.43 -4.39
C MET A 45 0.30 27.26 -5.50
N GLN A 46 1.14 28.24 -5.14
CA GLN A 46 1.90 29.03 -6.11
C GLN A 46 2.82 28.16 -6.99
N ARG A 47 3.49 27.15 -6.41
CA ARG A 47 4.35 26.21 -7.14
C ARG A 47 3.54 25.42 -8.17
N HIS A 48 2.42 24.84 -7.75
CA HIS A 48 1.55 24.04 -8.61
C HIS A 48 0.90 24.90 -9.71
N SER A 49 0.52 26.14 -9.41
CA SER A 49 0.06 27.10 -10.40
C SER A 49 1.11 27.43 -11.46
N GLN A 50 2.41 27.37 -11.14
CA GLN A 50 3.47 27.51 -12.15
C GLN A 50 3.66 26.24 -12.97
N LEU A 51 3.63 25.07 -12.33
CA LEU A 51 3.87 23.78 -12.97
C LEU A 51 2.77 23.40 -13.98
N MET A 52 1.51 23.77 -13.70
CA MET A 52 0.40 23.47 -14.61
C MET A 52 0.47 24.22 -15.97
N PHE A 53 1.29 25.27 -16.09
CA PHE A 53 1.49 25.99 -17.36
C PHE A 53 2.75 25.55 -18.13
N THR A 54 3.27 24.35 -17.84
CA THR A 54 4.40 23.81 -18.60
C THR A 54 4.00 23.49 -20.04
N SER A 55 4.63 24.14 -21.02
CA SER A 55 4.18 24.08 -22.42
C SER A 55 4.27 22.68 -23.05
N CYS A 56 5.24 21.87 -22.63
CA CYS A 56 5.46 20.53 -23.19
C CYS A 56 4.27 19.58 -22.98
N GLY A 57 3.50 19.75 -21.90
CA GLY A 57 2.32 18.91 -21.67
C GLY A 57 1.08 19.33 -22.48
N TRP A 58 1.11 20.44 -23.20
CA TRP A 58 0.03 20.91 -24.08
C TRP A 58 0.37 20.78 -25.57
N PHE A 59 1.55 20.25 -25.90
CA PHE A 59 2.03 20.18 -27.28
C PHE A 59 1.27 19.15 -28.15
N PHE A 60 0.75 18.09 -27.53
CA PHE A 60 0.16 16.97 -28.25
C PHE A 60 -1.34 17.15 -28.46
N GLU A 61 -1.85 16.52 -29.52
CA GLU A 61 -3.26 16.56 -29.90
C GLU A 61 -4.20 15.81 -28.94
N GLU A 62 -3.68 14.99 -28.02
CA GLU A 62 -4.47 14.17 -27.11
C GLU A 62 -4.29 14.58 -25.65
N ILE A 63 -5.40 14.98 -25.02
CA ILE A 63 -5.45 15.46 -23.64
C ILE A 63 -5.30 14.34 -22.59
N SER A 64 -5.59 13.08 -22.94
CA SER A 64 -5.42 11.95 -22.03
C SER A 64 -3.97 11.45 -21.90
N ARG A 65 -3.02 12.14 -22.54
CA ARG A 65 -1.62 11.75 -22.50
C ARG A 65 -1.01 11.96 -21.11
N PRO A 66 -0.02 11.15 -20.70
CA PRO A 66 0.61 11.29 -19.39
C PRO A 66 1.15 12.69 -19.11
N GLU A 67 1.67 13.38 -20.12
CA GLU A 67 2.21 14.74 -19.98
C GLU A 67 1.12 15.76 -19.63
N THR A 68 -0.04 15.69 -20.30
CA THR A 68 -1.19 16.58 -20.03
C THR A 68 -1.88 16.21 -18.73
N VAL A 69 -2.05 14.91 -18.45
CA VAL A 69 -2.60 14.42 -17.18
C VAL A 69 -1.76 14.92 -16.00
N GLN A 70 -0.42 14.93 -16.11
CA GLN A 70 0.46 15.46 -15.07
C GLN A 70 0.24 16.96 -14.81
N ILE A 71 -0.01 17.74 -15.87
CA ILE A 71 -0.37 19.16 -15.75
C ILE A 71 -1.71 19.32 -15.03
N LEU A 72 -2.71 18.54 -15.42
CA LEU A 72 -4.02 18.55 -14.78
C LEU A 72 -3.93 18.12 -13.31
N SER A 73 -3.05 17.19 -12.95
CA SER A 73 -2.76 16.84 -11.55
C SER A 73 -2.16 18.01 -10.76
N TYR A 74 -1.34 18.86 -11.39
CA TYR A 74 -0.86 20.09 -10.74
C TYR A 74 -1.99 21.10 -10.56
N ALA A 75 -2.87 21.27 -11.55
CA ALA A 75 -4.05 22.11 -11.42
C ALA A 75 -4.98 21.63 -10.31
N ALA A 76 -5.26 20.32 -10.25
CA ALA A 76 -6.04 19.69 -9.18
C ALA A 76 -5.46 20.00 -7.80
N ARG A 77 -4.14 19.84 -7.62
CA ARG A 77 -3.48 20.14 -6.34
C ARG A 77 -3.52 21.63 -5.99
N ALA A 78 -3.43 22.53 -6.96
CA ALA A 78 -3.56 23.96 -6.73
C ALA A 78 -4.99 24.33 -6.27
N MET A 79 -6.01 23.74 -6.90
CA MET A 79 -7.41 23.95 -6.53
C MET A 79 -7.73 23.37 -5.15
N GLU A 80 -7.23 22.18 -4.82
CA GLU A 80 -7.35 21.57 -3.50
C GLU A 80 -6.80 22.50 -2.41
N LEU A 81 -5.58 23.00 -2.60
CA LEU A 81 -4.95 23.95 -1.67
C LEU A 81 -5.72 25.28 -1.58
N ALA A 82 -6.26 25.77 -2.70
CA ALA A 82 -7.08 26.99 -2.71
C ALA A 82 -8.36 26.80 -1.90
N SER A 83 -9.04 25.66 -2.07
CA SER A 83 -10.25 25.31 -1.33
C SER A 83 -9.96 25.17 0.17
N GLU A 84 -8.88 24.49 0.56
CA GLU A 84 -8.47 24.37 1.96
C GLU A 84 -8.17 25.72 2.63
N LEU A 85 -7.58 26.67 1.89
CA LEU A 85 -7.20 27.98 2.41
C LEU A 85 -8.34 29.00 2.44
N THR A 86 -9.23 28.95 1.45
CA THR A 86 -10.20 30.03 1.18
C THR A 86 -11.66 29.57 1.26
N GLY A 87 -11.91 28.26 1.24
CA GLY A 87 -13.24 27.67 1.12
C GLY A 87 -13.85 27.77 -0.29
N ILE A 88 -13.10 28.26 -1.28
CA ILE A 88 -13.57 28.41 -2.66
C ILE A 88 -13.31 27.10 -3.41
N ASP A 89 -14.39 26.47 -3.88
CA ASP A 89 -14.33 25.31 -4.77
C ASP A 89 -14.26 25.78 -6.24
N LEU A 90 -13.08 25.61 -6.84
CA LEU A 90 -12.82 25.94 -8.25
C LEU A 90 -12.94 24.71 -9.16
N GLU A 91 -13.07 23.51 -8.59
CA GLU A 91 -12.95 22.27 -9.35
C GLU A 91 -14.11 22.07 -10.32
N MET A 92 -15.32 22.48 -9.93
CA MET A 92 -16.51 22.39 -10.78
C MET A 92 -16.37 23.23 -12.05
N GLU A 93 -16.08 24.53 -11.91
CA GLU A 93 -15.90 25.45 -13.05
C GLU A 93 -14.71 25.04 -13.94
N PHE A 94 -13.64 24.54 -13.33
CA PHE A 94 -12.49 24.01 -14.05
C PHE A 94 -12.86 22.82 -14.93
N ARG A 95 -13.64 21.86 -14.40
CA ARG A 95 -14.11 20.69 -15.14
C ARG A 95 -15.06 21.08 -16.27
N ASP A 96 -15.96 22.02 -16.03
CA ASP A 96 -16.89 22.52 -17.06
C ASP A 96 -16.11 23.13 -18.23
N THR A 97 -15.10 23.95 -17.93
CA THR A 97 -14.20 24.51 -18.95
C THR A 97 -13.42 23.40 -19.67
N LEU A 98 -12.94 22.40 -18.94
CA LEU A 98 -12.16 21.30 -19.48
C LEU A 98 -13.01 20.36 -20.37
N ALA A 99 -14.33 20.37 -20.23
CA ALA A 99 -15.23 19.61 -21.10
C ALA A 99 -15.25 20.14 -22.55
N GLU A 100 -14.85 21.40 -22.77
CA GLU A 100 -14.73 21.98 -24.11
C GLU A 100 -13.54 21.42 -24.91
N ALA A 101 -12.57 20.80 -24.23
CA ALA A 101 -11.42 20.18 -24.87
C ALA A 101 -11.75 18.73 -25.30
N PRO A 102 -11.87 18.44 -26.61
CA PRO A 102 -12.16 17.08 -27.07
C PRO A 102 -10.98 16.13 -26.82
N SER A 103 -11.29 14.88 -26.52
CA SER A 103 -10.31 13.78 -26.57
C SER A 103 -10.48 13.04 -27.91
N ASN A 104 -9.38 12.62 -28.51
CA ASN A 104 -9.40 11.77 -29.71
C ASN A 104 -9.75 10.31 -29.37
N LEU A 105 -9.79 9.96 -28.08
CA LEU A 105 -10.18 8.63 -27.62
C LEU A 105 -11.66 8.62 -27.21
N ALA A 106 -12.44 7.79 -27.92
CA ALA A 106 -13.89 7.64 -27.69
C ALA A 106 -14.25 7.27 -26.24
N GLN A 107 -13.36 6.58 -25.51
CA GLN A 107 -13.59 6.20 -24.11
C GLN A 107 -13.63 7.38 -23.15
N TYR A 108 -13.02 8.51 -23.50
CA TYR A 108 -13.05 9.73 -22.70
C TYR A 108 -13.97 10.78 -23.31
N GLY A 109 -13.92 10.97 -24.63
CA GLY A 109 -14.76 11.96 -25.33
C GLY A 109 -14.31 13.41 -25.13
N HIS A 110 -14.07 13.84 -23.88
CA HIS A 110 -13.63 15.20 -23.56
C HIS A 110 -12.72 15.25 -22.32
N GLY A 111 -12.13 16.43 -22.08
CA GLY A 111 -11.14 16.65 -21.04
C GLY A 111 -11.68 16.47 -19.62
N ALA A 112 -12.93 16.84 -19.32
CA ALA A 112 -13.50 16.58 -18.00
C ALA A 112 -13.57 15.07 -17.66
N ALA A 113 -13.92 14.22 -18.63
CA ALA A 113 -13.89 12.77 -18.44
C ALA A 113 -12.46 12.22 -18.28
N VAL A 114 -11.48 12.81 -18.96
CA VAL A 114 -10.05 12.52 -18.73
C VAL A 114 -9.65 12.88 -17.30
N TYR A 115 -10.08 14.05 -16.81
CA TYR A 115 -9.80 14.48 -15.44
C TYR A 115 -10.40 13.52 -14.42
N ASP A 116 -11.67 13.14 -14.57
CA ASP A 116 -12.34 12.20 -13.68
C ASP A 116 -11.69 10.82 -13.68
N ALA A 117 -11.28 10.33 -14.86
CA ALA A 117 -10.73 8.98 -14.99
C ALA A 117 -9.26 8.89 -14.58
N LEU A 118 -8.45 9.93 -14.85
CA LEU A 118 -6.98 9.86 -14.75
C LEU A 118 -6.38 10.82 -13.73
N VAL A 119 -7.05 11.89 -13.35
CA VAL A 119 -6.52 12.91 -12.42
C VAL A 119 -7.12 12.73 -11.03
N GLN A 120 -8.45 12.69 -10.92
CA GLN A 120 -9.16 12.56 -9.65
C GLN A 120 -8.69 11.34 -8.82
N PRO A 121 -8.42 10.15 -9.41
CA PRO A 121 -7.92 9.01 -8.65
C PRO A 121 -6.49 9.16 -8.13
N THR A 122 -5.74 10.17 -8.59
CA THR A 122 -4.37 10.46 -8.13
C THR A 122 -4.33 11.32 -6.88
N ILE A 123 -5.47 11.90 -6.47
CA ILE A 123 -5.59 12.71 -5.26
C ILE A 123 -5.58 11.77 -4.06
N ILE A 124 -4.60 11.97 -3.17
CA ILE A 124 -4.37 11.11 -2.00
C ILE A 124 -4.88 11.82 -0.76
N THR A 125 -5.85 11.21 -0.07
CA THR A 125 -6.39 11.78 1.17
C THR A 125 -5.64 11.26 2.41
N PRO A 126 -5.60 12.02 3.53
CA PRO A 126 -5.06 11.53 4.80
C PRO A 126 -5.74 10.24 5.28
N ALA A 127 -7.05 10.10 5.02
CA ALA A 127 -7.81 8.89 5.33
C ALA A 127 -7.35 7.66 4.52
N GLN A 128 -7.02 7.84 3.24
CA GLN A 128 -6.40 6.79 2.42
C GLN A 128 -5.02 6.37 2.96
N VAL A 129 -4.19 7.33 3.41
CA VAL A 129 -2.88 7.03 4.02
C VAL A 129 -3.05 6.25 5.33
N ALA A 130 -4.02 6.63 6.17
CA ALA A 130 -4.33 5.89 7.40
C ALA A 130 -4.88 4.49 7.10
N GLY A 131 -5.76 4.35 6.11
CA GLY A 131 -6.29 3.05 5.66
C GLY A 131 -5.19 2.15 5.11
N HIS A 132 -4.23 2.74 4.38
CA HIS A 132 -3.03 2.06 3.93
C HIS A 132 -2.21 1.51 5.11
N TYR A 133 -1.89 2.38 6.07
CA TYR A 133 -1.15 2.03 7.27
C TYR A 133 -1.84 0.90 8.05
N ALA A 134 -3.15 0.99 8.27
CA ALA A 134 -3.95 0.00 8.99
C ALA A 134 -3.93 -1.38 8.32
N ILE A 135 -4.10 -1.44 7.00
CA ILE A 135 -4.07 -2.71 6.25
C ILE A 135 -2.65 -3.31 6.24
N ALA A 136 -1.60 -2.50 6.25
CA ALA A 136 -0.24 -3.00 6.39
C ALA A 136 0.04 -3.50 7.83
N SER A 137 -0.44 -2.78 8.86
CA SER A 137 -0.13 -3.07 10.26
C SER A 137 -0.69 -4.41 10.74
N ILE A 138 -1.84 -4.84 10.20
CA ILE A 138 -2.43 -6.13 10.56
C ILE A 138 -1.60 -7.31 10.04
N LEU A 139 -0.85 -7.12 8.95
CA LEU A 139 -0.02 -8.15 8.30
C LEU A 139 1.43 -8.16 8.80
N VAL A 140 1.99 -6.98 9.09
CA VAL A 140 3.40 -6.84 9.47
C VAL A 140 3.50 -5.97 10.73
N PRO A 141 4.28 -6.41 11.74
CA PRO A 141 4.63 -5.54 12.86
C PRO A 141 5.20 -4.22 12.33
N THR A 142 4.53 -3.13 12.65
CA THR A 142 4.87 -1.81 12.12
C THR A 142 5.54 -0.99 13.21
N ASP A 143 6.55 -0.23 12.83
CA ASP A 143 7.19 0.71 13.75
C ASP A 143 6.20 1.78 14.23
N ARG A 144 6.55 2.40 15.35
CA ARG A 144 5.81 3.54 15.94
C ARG A 144 5.65 4.71 14.97
N THR A 145 6.64 4.94 14.11
CA THR A 145 6.61 5.98 13.08
C THR A 145 7.09 5.42 11.74
N VAL A 146 6.32 5.66 10.68
CA VAL A 146 6.62 5.18 9.32
C VAL A 146 6.50 6.34 8.33
N SER A 147 7.40 6.39 7.36
CA SER A 147 7.29 7.29 6.21
C SER A 147 6.55 6.61 5.07
N LEU A 148 5.49 7.25 4.59
CA LEU A 148 4.62 6.76 3.53
C LEU A 148 4.44 7.88 2.50
N TYR A 149 5.19 7.79 1.40
CA TYR A 149 5.31 8.86 0.41
C TYR A 149 5.69 10.21 1.06
N ASN A 150 4.82 11.22 0.95
CA ASN A 150 5.03 12.56 1.48
C ASN A 150 4.41 12.74 2.88
N TYR A 151 4.09 11.63 3.56
CA TYR A 151 3.49 11.63 4.88
C TYR A 151 4.35 10.86 5.87
N THR A 152 4.33 11.33 7.12
CA THR A 152 4.78 10.58 8.28
C THR A 152 3.54 10.11 9.03
N VAL A 153 3.45 8.81 9.28
CA VAL A 153 2.39 8.18 10.07
C VAL A 153 2.96 7.81 11.42
N THR A 154 2.38 8.31 12.51
CA THR A 154 2.77 7.98 13.87
C THR A 154 1.62 7.30 14.60
N ALA A 155 1.81 6.08 15.09
CA ALA A 155 0.83 5.39 15.91
C ALA A 155 0.77 6.00 17.31
N LEU A 156 -0.43 6.28 17.79
CA LEU A 156 -0.69 6.95 19.05
C LEU A 156 -1.51 6.07 20.00
N ASP A 157 -1.28 6.25 21.29
CA ASP A 157 -2.14 5.71 22.33
C ASP A 157 -3.41 6.54 22.54
N CYS A 158 -4.22 6.15 23.54
CA CYS A 158 -5.44 6.87 23.90
C CYS A 158 -5.18 8.30 24.43
N ASP A 159 -3.98 8.56 24.94
CA ASP A 159 -3.54 9.86 25.48
C ASP A 159 -2.76 10.70 24.46
N GLY A 160 -2.56 10.17 23.25
CA GLY A 160 -1.85 10.85 22.16
C GLY A 160 -0.33 10.70 22.24
N GLN A 161 0.19 9.75 23.04
CA GLN A 161 1.61 9.45 23.07
C GLN A 161 1.97 8.41 22.00
N PRO A 162 3.16 8.49 21.38
CA PRO A 162 3.59 7.49 20.42
C PRO A 162 3.63 6.09 21.03
N GLN A 163 2.98 5.12 20.38
CA GLN A 163 2.96 3.72 20.81
C GLN A 163 3.40 2.80 19.67
N VAL A 164 3.81 1.57 20.03
CA VAL A 164 4.10 0.53 19.04
C VAL A 164 2.86 -0.34 18.87
N GLY A 165 2.37 -0.43 17.64
CA GLY A 165 1.26 -1.29 17.27
C GLY A 165 -0.13 -0.72 17.57
N ASP A 166 -1.10 -1.62 17.55
CA ASP A 166 -2.53 -1.35 17.66
C ASP A 166 -3.19 -2.32 18.64
N TRP A 167 -4.47 -2.07 18.94
CA TRP A 167 -5.25 -3.00 19.73
C TRP A 167 -5.91 -4.01 18.81
N ARG A 168 -5.41 -5.25 18.85
CA ARG A 168 -5.89 -6.32 17.97
C ARG A 168 -6.39 -7.56 18.72
N GLN A 169 -7.36 -8.23 18.10
CA GLN A 169 -7.86 -9.52 18.54
C GLN A 169 -8.01 -10.44 17.35
N ARG A 170 -7.58 -11.69 17.52
CA ARG A 170 -7.70 -12.74 16.50
C ARG A 170 -8.68 -13.80 16.97
N PHE A 171 -9.62 -14.14 16.11
CA PHE A 171 -10.59 -15.21 16.30
C PHE A 171 -10.57 -16.10 15.06
N GLY A 172 -9.89 -17.26 15.16
CA GLY A 172 -9.67 -18.16 14.02
C GLY A 172 -8.83 -17.51 12.92
N THR A 173 -9.40 -17.44 11.71
CA THR A 173 -8.79 -16.78 10.54
C THR A 173 -9.02 -15.27 10.52
N THR A 174 -9.89 -14.76 11.40
CA THR A 174 -10.30 -13.37 11.39
C THR A 174 -9.53 -12.57 12.41
N THR A 175 -8.99 -11.45 11.99
CA THR A 175 -8.25 -10.53 12.84
C THR A 175 -8.91 -9.16 12.74
N LEU A 176 -9.18 -8.54 13.88
CA LEU A 176 -9.62 -7.16 13.98
C LEU A 176 -8.54 -6.37 14.68
N ALA A 177 -8.15 -5.23 14.12
CA ALA A 177 -7.27 -4.27 14.76
C ALA A 177 -7.92 -2.88 14.78
N VAL A 178 -7.76 -2.15 15.88
CA VAL A 178 -8.25 -0.79 16.07
C VAL A 178 -7.07 0.05 16.53
N GLY A 179 -6.89 1.25 15.98
CA GLY A 179 -5.76 2.12 16.30
C GLY A 179 -6.07 3.60 16.11
N ARG A 180 -5.15 4.44 16.62
CA ARG A 180 -5.13 5.89 16.42
C ARG A 180 -3.79 6.28 15.80
N VAL A 181 -3.81 7.18 14.84
CA VAL A 181 -2.61 7.65 14.13
C VAL A 181 -2.65 9.16 13.93
N GLU A 182 -1.49 9.80 14.06
CA GLU A 182 -1.25 11.12 13.47
C GLU A 182 -0.66 10.94 12.08
N ILE A 183 -1.33 11.52 11.07
CA ILE A 183 -0.82 11.65 9.71
C ILE A 183 -0.29 13.07 9.54
N ARG A 184 1.01 13.22 9.32
CA ARG A 184 1.66 14.52 9.12
C ARG A 184 2.21 14.64 7.70
N SER A 185 1.78 15.67 6.98
CA SER A 185 2.35 16.03 5.67
C SER A 185 3.76 16.57 5.84
N ILE A 186 4.73 15.99 5.12
CA ILE A 186 6.12 16.49 5.07
C ILE A 186 6.18 17.79 4.26
N ILE A 187 5.21 18.00 3.37
CA ILE A 187 5.16 19.15 2.46
C ILE A 187 4.57 20.37 3.17
N THR A 188 3.36 20.24 3.71
CA THR A 188 2.58 21.35 4.28
C THR A 188 2.67 21.44 5.81
N CYS A 189 3.25 20.43 6.47
CA CYS A 189 3.24 20.27 7.93
C CYS A 189 1.85 20.11 8.56
N GLU A 190 0.82 19.98 7.74
CA GLU A 190 -0.53 19.67 8.17
C GLU A 190 -0.58 18.33 8.90
N CYS A 191 -1.40 18.27 9.95
CA CYS A 191 -1.54 17.11 10.82
C CYS A 191 -3.00 16.70 10.92
N HIS A 192 -3.25 15.40 10.78
CA HIS A 192 -4.57 14.78 10.92
C HIS A 192 -4.51 13.70 11.98
N ASP A 193 -5.34 13.83 13.01
CA ASP A 193 -5.50 12.81 14.05
C ASP A 193 -6.70 11.93 13.71
N LEU A 194 -6.41 10.67 13.38
CA LEU A 194 -7.37 9.73 12.81
C LEU A 194 -7.43 8.46 13.66
N VAL A 195 -8.60 7.85 13.71
CA VAL A 195 -8.79 6.50 14.22
C VAL A 195 -9.17 5.57 13.08
N TYR A 196 -8.69 4.34 13.15
CA TYR A 196 -9.01 3.31 12.18
C TYR A 196 -9.45 2.02 12.87
N ALA A 197 -10.23 1.24 12.14
CA ALA A 197 -10.48 -0.16 12.44
C ALA A 197 -10.30 -0.97 11.16
N VAL A 198 -9.57 -2.08 11.23
CA VAL A 198 -9.31 -2.97 10.11
C VAL A 198 -9.65 -4.41 10.47
N LEU A 199 -10.51 -5.00 9.66
CA LEU A 199 -10.92 -6.39 9.73
C LEU A 199 -10.25 -7.15 8.57
N HIS A 200 -9.54 -8.22 8.88
CA HIS A 200 -8.99 -9.17 7.91
C HIS A 200 -9.62 -10.53 8.16
N THR A 201 -10.43 -11.03 7.22
CA THR A 201 -11.14 -12.33 7.34
C THR A 201 -10.38 -13.48 6.68
N GLY A 202 -9.16 -13.22 6.20
CA GLY A 202 -8.31 -14.17 5.48
C GLY A 202 -8.12 -13.83 4.01
N GLY A 203 -7.11 -14.41 3.39
CA GLY A 203 -6.80 -14.19 1.97
C GLY A 203 -6.65 -12.69 1.64
N ARG A 204 -7.51 -12.21 0.73
CA ARG A 204 -7.49 -10.84 0.18
C ARG A 204 -8.58 -9.95 0.77
N ASP A 205 -9.33 -10.44 1.75
CA ASP A 205 -10.53 -9.79 2.27
C ASP A 205 -10.17 -8.89 3.44
N PHE A 206 -10.07 -7.59 3.13
CA PHE A 206 -9.82 -6.53 4.09
C PHE A 206 -10.98 -5.54 4.06
N HIS A 207 -11.40 -5.14 5.25
CA HIS A 207 -12.36 -4.06 5.44
C HIS A 207 -11.80 -3.10 6.47
N CYS A 208 -11.33 -1.95 6.00
CA CYS A 208 -10.75 -0.90 6.84
C CYS A 208 -11.63 0.33 6.80
N CYS A 209 -11.98 0.87 7.97
CA CYS A 209 -12.68 2.13 8.11
C CYS A 209 -11.79 3.13 8.86
N VAL A 210 -11.90 4.41 8.49
CA VAL A 210 -11.12 5.50 9.07
C VAL A 210 -12.05 6.67 9.34
N LYS A 211 -11.85 7.37 10.46
CA LYS A 211 -12.56 8.62 10.77
C LYS A 211 -11.68 9.54 11.63
N PRO A 212 -12.00 10.83 11.75
CA PRO A 212 -11.32 11.74 12.68
C PRO A 212 -11.39 11.29 14.14
N PHE A 213 -10.32 11.51 14.89
CA PHE A 213 -10.32 11.31 16.34
C PHE A 213 -11.16 12.42 17.01
N ALA A 214 -12.26 12.04 17.65
CA ALA A 214 -13.15 12.98 18.32
C ALA A 214 -12.77 13.20 19.80
N SER A 215 -12.61 12.11 20.57
CA SER A 215 -12.22 12.18 21.97
C SER A 215 -11.75 10.82 22.50
N ARG A 216 -10.96 10.86 23.58
CA ARG A 216 -10.47 9.65 24.28
C ARG A 216 -11.61 8.72 24.69
N ARG A 217 -12.67 9.26 25.31
CA ARG A 217 -13.83 8.48 25.77
C ARG A 217 -14.53 7.75 24.63
N GLN A 218 -14.77 8.43 23.50
CA GLN A 218 -15.42 7.83 22.35
C GLN A 218 -14.54 6.75 21.71
N PHE A 219 -13.22 6.99 21.62
CA PHE A 219 -12.28 6.01 21.11
C PHE A 219 -12.19 4.76 21.99
N GLU A 220 -12.10 4.92 23.31
CA GLU A 220 -12.07 3.79 24.25
C GLU A 220 -13.36 2.97 24.17
N HIS A 221 -14.51 3.63 24.09
CA HIS A 221 -15.81 2.96 23.91
C HIS A 221 -15.87 2.18 22.58
N LEU A 222 -15.48 2.81 21.47
CA LEU A 222 -15.41 2.17 20.15
C LEU A 222 -14.50 0.93 20.19
N ARG A 223 -13.29 1.09 20.72
CA ARG A 223 -12.29 0.03 20.85
C ARG A 223 -12.83 -1.13 21.68
N GLN A 224 -13.37 -0.87 22.86
CA GLN A 224 -13.93 -1.91 23.73
C GLN A 224 -15.08 -2.64 23.04
N ARG A 225 -16.04 -1.90 22.48
CA ARG A 225 -17.19 -2.48 21.78
C ARG A 225 -16.75 -3.39 20.63
N LEU A 226 -15.86 -2.92 19.75
CA LEU A 226 -15.41 -3.68 18.59
C LEU A 226 -14.66 -4.97 18.99
N LEU A 227 -13.76 -4.90 19.97
CA LEU A 227 -12.99 -6.07 20.41
C LEU A 227 -13.87 -7.08 21.17
N THR A 228 -14.80 -6.61 22.00
CA THR A 228 -15.72 -7.49 22.74
C THR A 228 -16.73 -8.19 21.83
N LEU A 229 -17.14 -7.55 20.73
CA LEU A 229 -18.12 -8.13 19.80
C LEU A 229 -17.51 -9.15 18.83
N LEU A 230 -16.21 -9.08 18.52
CA LEU A 230 -15.58 -9.99 17.55
C LEU A 230 -15.86 -11.49 17.79
N PRO A 231 -15.83 -12.03 19.02
CA PRO A 231 -16.12 -13.45 19.28
C PRO A 231 -17.61 -13.81 19.17
N GLN A 232 -18.51 -12.84 19.21
CA GLN A 232 -19.96 -13.03 19.33
C GLN A 232 -20.69 -12.91 18.00
N VAL A 233 -20.02 -12.37 16.99
CA VAL A 233 -20.64 -11.80 15.79
C VAL A 233 -19.97 -12.39 14.54
N ASN A 234 -20.74 -12.64 13.47
CA ASN A 234 -20.17 -13.12 12.21
C ASN A 234 -19.52 -11.98 11.38
N HIS A 235 -18.83 -12.33 10.29
CA HIS A 235 -18.09 -11.36 9.48
C HIS A 235 -18.98 -10.26 8.87
N SER A 236 -20.20 -10.59 8.46
CA SER A 236 -21.12 -9.63 7.84
C SER A 236 -21.65 -8.64 8.87
N GLU A 237 -22.04 -9.13 10.05
CA GLU A 237 -22.54 -8.29 11.13
C GLU A 237 -21.45 -7.34 11.66
N ILE A 238 -20.20 -7.78 11.81
CA ILE A 238 -19.12 -6.87 12.26
C ILE A 238 -18.77 -5.82 11.20
N ALA A 239 -18.85 -6.14 9.91
CA ALA A 239 -18.68 -5.17 8.84
C ALA A 239 -19.79 -4.10 8.86
N VAL A 240 -21.04 -4.48 9.12
CA VAL A 240 -22.16 -3.54 9.30
C VAL A 240 -21.94 -2.66 10.53
N ILE A 241 -21.48 -3.23 11.64
CA ILE A 241 -21.15 -2.46 12.85
C ILE A 241 -20.05 -1.45 12.55
N LEU A 242 -18.98 -1.86 11.87
CA LEU A 242 -17.90 -0.95 11.45
C LEU A 242 -18.46 0.19 10.59
N GLN A 243 -19.31 -0.11 9.61
CA GLN A 243 -19.92 0.91 8.76
C GLN A 243 -20.92 1.82 9.49
N SER A 244 -21.49 1.38 10.62
CA SER A 244 -22.35 2.22 11.46
C SER A 244 -21.58 3.13 12.42
N GLU A 245 -20.39 2.69 12.85
CA GLU A 245 -19.52 3.43 13.76
C GLU A 245 -18.58 4.39 13.04
N PHE A 246 -18.28 4.12 11.77
CA PHE A 246 -17.45 4.93 10.90
C PHE A 246 -18.29 5.53 9.76
N ASP A 247 -17.71 6.45 9.02
CA ASP A 247 -18.35 7.00 7.83
C ASP A 247 -18.54 5.90 6.75
N LYS A 248 -19.34 6.17 5.72
CA LYS A 248 -19.70 5.18 4.70
C LYS A 248 -18.51 4.69 3.86
N GLU A 249 -17.37 5.36 3.94
CA GLU A 249 -16.18 5.02 3.17
C GLU A 249 -15.37 3.89 3.82
N TYR A 250 -14.93 2.95 3.01
CA TYR A 250 -14.09 1.84 3.45
C TYR A 250 -12.95 1.56 2.46
N TYR A 251 -11.82 1.15 3.03
CA TYR A 251 -10.58 0.84 2.34
C TYR A 251 -10.40 -0.69 2.28
N THR A 252 -10.04 -1.19 1.09
CA THR A 252 -9.65 -2.58 0.88
C THR A 252 -8.32 -2.60 0.16
N LEU A 253 -7.71 -3.78 -0.08
CA LEU A 253 -6.49 -3.91 -0.88
C LEU A 253 -6.54 -3.17 -2.23
N ARG A 254 -7.73 -2.96 -2.82
CA ARG A 254 -7.88 -2.24 -4.09
C ARG A 254 -7.54 -0.75 -3.97
N HIS A 255 -7.80 -0.15 -2.81
CA HIS A 255 -7.61 1.26 -2.49
C HIS A 255 -6.19 1.58 -2.02
N LEU A 256 -5.34 0.57 -1.86
CA LEU A 256 -3.94 0.76 -1.50
C LEU A 256 -3.11 1.19 -2.71
N PHE A 257 -2.10 2.00 -2.44
CA PHE A 257 -1.06 2.38 -3.41
C PHE A 257 -0.45 1.16 -4.11
N ALA A 258 -0.17 1.31 -5.40
CA ALA A 258 0.17 0.20 -6.27
C ALA A 258 1.39 -0.62 -5.80
N ARG A 259 2.45 0.08 -5.35
CA ARG A 259 3.70 -0.55 -4.91
C ARG A 259 3.48 -1.38 -3.65
N GLU A 260 2.86 -0.78 -2.65
CA GLU A 260 2.63 -1.40 -1.35
C GLU A 260 1.58 -2.52 -1.47
N ARG A 261 0.56 -2.35 -2.32
CA ARG A 261 -0.38 -3.43 -2.68
C ARG A 261 0.34 -4.64 -3.25
N GLN A 262 1.31 -4.46 -4.14
CA GLN A 262 2.12 -5.56 -4.68
C GLN A 262 2.95 -6.23 -3.59
N GLN A 263 3.55 -5.45 -2.68
CA GLN A 263 4.32 -5.99 -1.56
C GLN A 263 3.45 -6.83 -0.61
N LEU A 264 2.28 -6.32 -0.21
CA LEU A 264 1.34 -7.06 0.65
C LEU A 264 0.81 -8.32 -0.04
N MET A 265 0.53 -8.26 -1.34
CA MET A 265 0.14 -9.44 -2.12
C MET A 265 1.22 -10.52 -2.13
N ARG A 266 2.49 -10.15 -2.28
CA ARG A 266 3.61 -11.09 -2.18
C ARG A 266 3.70 -11.71 -0.79
N GLN A 267 3.50 -10.93 0.27
CA GLN A 267 3.52 -11.43 1.64
C GLN A 267 2.37 -12.40 1.94
N LEU A 268 1.14 -12.06 1.55
CA LEU A 268 -0.02 -12.96 1.67
C LEU A 268 0.19 -14.28 0.91
N THR A 269 0.81 -14.19 -0.26
CA THR A 269 1.17 -15.37 -1.06
C THR A 269 2.21 -16.21 -0.33
N GLN A 270 3.24 -15.59 0.23
CA GLN A 270 4.29 -16.29 0.99
C GLN A 270 3.70 -16.98 2.23
N GLN A 271 2.86 -16.31 3.01
CA GLN A 271 2.18 -16.91 4.15
C GLN A 271 1.33 -18.13 3.76
N THR A 272 0.66 -18.05 2.59
CA THR A 272 -0.12 -19.18 2.05
C THR A 272 0.79 -20.35 1.68
N LEU A 273 1.92 -20.07 1.01
CA LEU A 273 2.91 -21.06 0.64
C LEU A 273 3.55 -21.72 1.86
N ASP A 274 3.83 -20.98 2.93
CA ASP A 274 4.41 -21.51 4.17
C ASP A 274 3.42 -22.43 4.88
N ARG A 275 2.13 -22.07 4.91
CA ARG A 275 1.08 -22.94 5.44
C ARG A 275 0.94 -24.23 4.62
N LEU A 276 0.97 -24.14 3.29
CA LEU A 276 0.91 -25.31 2.41
C LEU A 276 2.11 -26.24 2.62
N GLU A 277 3.32 -25.70 2.82
CA GLU A 277 4.48 -26.51 3.17
C GLU A 277 4.28 -27.29 4.46
N GLN A 278 3.79 -26.64 5.50
CA GLN A 278 3.56 -27.32 6.78
C GLN A 278 2.59 -28.49 6.61
N LEU A 279 1.52 -28.31 5.82
CA LEU A 279 0.55 -29.36 5.51
C LEU A 279 1.18 -30.51 4.70
N TYR A 280 1.92 -30.21 3.61
CA TYR A 280 2.60 -31.24 2.83
C TYR A 280 3.64 -32.00 3.66
N ARG A 281 4.36 -31.30 4.53
CA ARG A 281 5.32 -31.91 5.46
C ARG A 281 4.62 -32.86 6.43
N GLN A 282 3.49 -32.45 6.98
CA GLN A 282 2.71 -33.28 7.87
C GLN A 282 2.20 -34.54 7.17
N ILE A 283 1.59 -34.40 5.98
CA ILE A 283 1.14 -35.54 5.15
C ILE A 283 2.30 -36.50 4.87
N TYR A 284 3.48 -35.98 4.51
CA TYR A 284 4.67 -36.79 4.25
C TYR A 284 5.14 -37.57 5.49
N LEU A 285 5.23 -36.90 6.65
CA LEU A 285 5.72 -37.52 7.88
C LEU A 285 4.74 -38.58 8.41
N ASP A 286 3.45 -38.28 8.42
CA ASP A 286 2.40 -39.17 8.91
C ASP A 286 2.30 -40.46 8.07
N ASN A 287 2.64 -40.38 6.78
CA ASN A 287 2.56 -41.49 5.83
C ASN A 287 3.93 -42.07 5.43
N TYR A 288 5.01 -41.71 6.14
CA TYR A 288 6.36 -42.10 5.77
C TYR A 288 6.56 -43.62 5.75
N SER A 289 5.99 -44.35 6.72
CA SER A 289 6.08 -45.82 6.77
C SER A 289 5.40 -46.49 5.58
N VAL A 290 4.22 -45.99 5.18
CA VAL A 290 3.46 -46.48 4.03
C VAL A 290 4.23 -46.21 2.73
N LEU A 291 4.79 -45.00 2.58
CA LEU A 291 5.67 -44.65 1.45
C LEU A 291 6.85 -45.61 1.34
N MET A 292 7.49 -45.98 2.46
CA MET A 292 8.61 -46.92 2.46
C MET A 292 8.18 -48.36 2.16
N ALA A 293 7.04 -48.81 2.68
CA ALA A 293 6.50 -50.14 2.41
C ALA A 293 6.16 -50.32 0.93
N LEU A 294 5.46 -49.36 0.32
CA LEU A 294 5.14 -49.39 -1.12
C LEU A 294 6.40 -49.44 -1.98
N ARG A 295 7.45 -48.71 -1.58
CA ARG A 295 8.73 -48.69 -2.28
C ARG A 295 9.49 -50.01 -2.15
N GLN A 296 9.42 -50.69 -1.00
CA GLN A 296 10.02 -52.01 -0.80
C GLN A 296 9.36 -53.07 -1.68
N GLU A 297 8.05 -53.01 -1.83
CA GLU A 297 7.26 -53.93 -2.66
C GLU A 297 7.24 -53.56 -4.16
N ASN A 298 7.99 -52.54 -4.58
CA ASN A 298 7.99 -51.98 -5.95
C ASN A 298 6.58 -51.63 -6.48
N LEU A 299 5.70 -51.18 -5.58
CA LEU A 299 4.35 -50.75 -5.93
C LEU A 299 4.34 -49.26 -6.34
N PRO A 300 3.42 -48.86 -7.24
CA PRO A 300 3.29 -47.46 -7.65
C PRO A 300 2.86 -46.58 -6.47
N LEU A 301 3.48 -45.41 -6.35
CA LEU A 301 3.12 -44.43 -5.32
C LEU A 301 1.84 -43.69 -5.72
N PRO A 302 0.87 -43.52 -4.82
CA PRO A 302 -0.27 -42.64 -5.05
C PRO A 302 0.20 -41.20 -5.33
N PRO A 303 -0.40 -40.49 -6.30
CA PRO A 303 0.04 -39.17 -6.73
C PRO A 303 0.01 -38.12 -5.60
N GLU A 304 -0.92 -38.25 -4.65
CA GLU A 304 -1.05 -37.36 -3.50
C GLU A 304 0.15 -37.47 -2.55
N LEU A 305 0.60 -38.70 -2.29
CA LEU A 305 1.75 -38.97 -1.42
C LEU A 305 3.07 -38.62 -2.12
N GLU A 306 3.15 -38.85 -3.43
CA GLU A 306 4.29 -38.44 -4.25
C GLU A 306 4.43 -36.90 -4.27
N ALA A 307 3.32 -36.17 -4.42
CA ALA A 307 3.31 -34.72 -4.37
C ALA A 307 3.78 -34.20 -3.00
N ALA A 308 3.27 -34.77 -1.90
CA ALA A 308 3.67 -34.40 -0.54
C ALA A 308 5.17 -34.63 -0.28
N ALA A 309 5.70 -35.78 -0.70
CA ALA A 309 7.12 -36.09 -0.61
C ALA A 309 7.96 -35.13 -1.46
N THR A 310 7.56 -34.89 -2.71
CA THR A 310 8.26 -34.02 -3.65
C THR A 310 8.36 -32.59 -3.14
N VAL A 311 7.24 -32.01 -2.70
CA VAL A 311 7.21 -30.65 -2.16
C VAL A 311 8.08 -30.52 -0.91
N THR A 312 7.95 -31.47 0.02
CA THR A 312 8.71 -31.47 1.29
C THR A 312 10.21 -31.61 1.06
N LEU A 313 10.63 -32.55 0.20
CA LEU A 313 12.04 -32.78 -0.10
C LEU A 313 12.66 -31.65 -0.91
N ASN A 314 11.95 -31.12 -1.91
CA ASN A 314 12.43 -29.97 -2.69
C ASN A 314 12.66 -28.74 -1.81
N ARG A 315 11.75 -28.45 -0.85
CA ARG A 315 11.96 -27.33 0.07
C ARG A 315 13.11 -27.56 1.04
N ARG A 316 13.27 -28.77 1.59
CA ARG A 316 14.46 -29.11 2.39
C ARG A 316 15.75 -28.87 1.60
N LEU A 317 15.79 -29.32 0.35
CA LEU A 317 16.94 -29.17 -0.53
C LEU A 317 17.22 -27.69 -0.84
N LEU A 318 16.20 -26.90 -1.18
CA LEU A 318 16.34 -25.45 -1.38
C LEU A 318 16.78 -24.72 -0.10
N GLY A 319 16.28 -25.14 1.06
CA GLY A 319 16.70 -24.62 2.37
C GLY A 319 18.17 -24.92 2.64
N SER A 320 18.62 -26.16 2.42
CA SER A 320 20.02 -26.55 2.55
C SER A 320 20.93 -25.85 1.54
N LEU A 321 20.48 -25.66 0.30
CA LEU A 321 21.25 -24.89 -0.71
C LEU A 321 21.40 -23.43 -0.31
N ARG A 322 20.34 -22.79 0.22
CA ARG A 322 20.42 -21.40 0.70
C ARG A 322 21.32 -21.25 1.93
N SER A 323 21.33 -22.22 2.84
CA SER A 323 22.28 -22.20 3.97
C SER A 323 23.72 -22.41 3.50
N LEU A 324 23.93 -23.24 2.48
CA LEU A 324 25.26 -23.43 1.87
C LEU A 324 25.71 -22.17 1.09
N GLU A 325 24.84 -21.49 0.35
CA GLU A 325 25.19 -20.21 -0.31
C GLU A 325 25.58 -19.09 0.67
N LEU A 326 25.15 -19.17 1.93
CA LEU A 326 25.54 -18.24 3.01
C LEU A 326 26.84 -18.67 3.71
N ASP A 327 27.20 -19.95 3.64
CA ASP A 327 28.44 -20.53 4.15
C ASP A 327 29.34 -20.94 2.96
N ASP A 328 29.94 -19.94 2.30
CA ASP A 328 31.06 -20.01 1.35
C ASP A 328 31.23 -21.36 0.61
N VAL A 329 30.56 -21.52 -0.54
CA VAL A 329 30.79 -22.69 -1.42
C VAL A 329 31.77 -22.33 -2.54
N PRO A 330 32.94 -22.99 -2.61
CA PRO A 330 33.87 -22.86 -3.73
C PRO A 330 33.21 -23.26 -5.05
N HIS A 331 33.59 -22.58 -6.13
CA HIS A 331 33.02 -22.67 -7.48
C HIS A 331 32.86 -24.09 -8.07
N ASP A 332 33.53 -25.11 -7.52
CA ASP A 332 33.55 -26.48 -8.04
C ASP A 332 32.25 -27.28 -7.76
N THR A 333 31.52 -26.99 -6.68
CA THR A 333 30.31 -27.77 -6.32
C THR A 333 29.12 -27.47 -7.25
N ILE A 334 29.07 -26.27 -7.84
CA ILE A 334 28.04 -25.88 -8.82
C ILE A 334 28.20 -26.67 -10.14
N LEU A 335 29.44 -27.01 -10.51
CA LEU A 335 29.74 -27.77 -11.74
C LEU A 335 29.37 -29.27 -11.59
N GLU A 336 29.47 -29.85 -10.39
CA GLU A 336 29.00 -31.22 -10.14
C GLU A 336 27.47 -31.35 -10.17
N LEU A 337 26.75 -30.34 -9.68
CA LEU A 337 25.27 -30.31 -9.76
C LEU A 337 24.77 -30.09 -11.20
N GLN A 338 25.50 -29.34 -12.04
CA GLN A 338 25.20 -29.24 -13.46
C GLN A 338 25.47 -30.56 -14.22
N ARG A 339 26.51 -31.32 -13.83
CA ARG A 339 26.80 -32.64 -14.41
C ARG A 339 25.77 -33.71 -14.01
N SER A 340 25.22 -33.65 -12.80
CA SER A 340 24.17 -34.59 -12.36
C SER A 340 22.78 -34.29 -12.94
N ARG A 341 22.51 -33.06 -13.39
CA ARG A 341 21.26 -32.67 -14.09
C ARG A 341 21.09 -33.31 -15.47
N MET A 342 22.13 -33.88 -16.09
CA MET A 342 22.04 -34.53 -17.40
C MET A 342 21.48 -35.98 -17.39
N ARG A 343 21.03 -36.52 -16.24
CA ARG A 343 20.50 -37.90 -16.14
C ARG A 343 19.05 -38.06 -15.68
N ARG A 344 18.23 -37.00 -15.70
CA ARG A 344 16.76 -37.15 -15.52
C ARG A 344 16.02 -36.97 -16.84
N ASN A 345 15.63 -38.11 -17.40
CA ASN A 345 14.58 -38.37 -18.39
C ASN A 345 13.88 -37.15 -19.01
N THR A 346 14.22 -36.87 -20.26
CA THR A 346 13.49 -36.05 -21.23
C THR A 346 12.31 -36.80 -21.87
N SER A 347 11.40 -37.37 -21.07
CA SER A 347 10.23 -38.09 -21.61
C SER A 347 8.87 -37.56 -21.17
N ALA A 348 8.79 -36.36 -20.57
CA ALA A 348 7.51 -35.81 -20.15
C ALA A 348 7.36 -34.29 -20.35
N VAL A 349 7.78 -33.73 -21.50
CA VAL A 349 7.14 -32.49 -22.00
C VAL A 349 7.22 -32.46 -23.53
N GLY A 350 6.11 -32.76 -24.19
CA GLY A 350 5.98 -32.56 -25.64
C GLY A 350 5.89 -31.06 -25.95
N TRP A 351 6.98 -30.48 -26.45
CA TRP A 351 6.94 -29.21 -27.20
C TRP A 351 7.60 -29.44 -28.55
N SER A 352 6.77 -29.62 -29.59
CA SER A 352 7.23 -29.68 -30.97
C SER A 352 7.50 -28.28 -31.50
N TYR A 353 8.77 -27.87 -31.53
CA TYR A 353 9.18 -26.69 -32.30
C TYR A 353 9.63 -27.14 -33.71
N ARG A 354 8.76 -26.97 -34.71
CA ARG A 354 9.11 -27.20 -36.12
C ARG A 354 9.94 -26.03 -36.65
N LYS A 355 11.25 -26.20 -36.76
CA LYS A 355 12.13 -25.29 -37.50
C LYS A 355 12.04 -25.63 -38.99
N ARG A 356 11.42 -24.76 -39.79
CA ARG A 356 11.61 -24.77 -41.26
C ARG A 356 13.05 -24.35 -41.56
N ARG A 357 13.70 -25.07 -42.48
CA ARG A 357 14.98 -24.72 -43.13
C ARG A 357 14.80 -24.99 -44.64
N PRO A 358 15.72 -24.47 -45.46
CA PRO A 358 16.18 -23.09 -45.57
C PRO A 358 15.31 -22.29 -46.54
#